data_AF-W2N9T1-F1
#
_entry.id   AF-W2N9T1-F1
#
_cell.length_a   1.000
_cell.length_b   1.000
_cell.length_c   1.000
_cell.angle_alpha   90.00
_cell.angle_beta   90.00
_cell.angle_gamma   90.00
#
_symmetry.space_group_name_H-M   'P 1'
#
loop_
_entity.id
_entity.type
_entity.pdbx_description
1 polymer ?
#
loop_
_entity_poly.entity_id
_entity_poly.type
_entity_poly.pdbx_seq_one_letter_code
_entity_poly.pdbx_strand_id
1 'polypeptide(L)'
;WDLFMVAMKDGSIERSQDNQWMWDVTSNGKTYPCNDIEWTCTCPFWTSLMLPCQHLMYVCRYGHGFEELPIMTIPSRWSMAEATKLFRQLEK
;
A
#
# COMPACT_ATOMS: atom_id res chain seq x y z
N TRP A 1 4.09 -7.64 8.73
CA TRP A 1 2.67 -7.46 8.39
C TRP A 1 1.84 -7.16 9.62
N ASP A 2 1.80 -8.04 10.62
CA ASP A 2 0.93 -7.85 11.80
C ASP A 2 1.18 -6.55 12.58
N LEU A 3 2.45 -6.17 12.77
CA LEU A 3 2.81 -4.91 13.44
C LEU A 3 2.33 -3.66 12.69
N PHE A 4 2.20 -3.73 11.36
CA PHE A 4 1.73 -2.61 10.54
C PHE A 4 0.20 -2.46 10.59
N MET A 5 -0.53 -3.50 10.98
CA MET A 5 -2.00 -3.51 10.97
C MET A 5 -2.61 -3.09 12.30
N VAL A 6 -1.80 -2.85 13.33
CA VAL A 6 -2.24 -2.49 14.69
C VAL A 6 -3.13 -1.23 14.70
N ALA A 7 -2.85 -0.26 13.82
CA ALA A 7 -3.61 0.98 13.71
C ALA A 7 -4.90 0.87 12.86
N MET A 8 -5.13 -0.29 12.23
CA MET A 8 -6.29 -0.55 11.36
C MET A 8 -7.36 -1.41 12.05
N LYS A 9 -7.36 -1.45 13.40
CA LYS A 9 -8.26 -2.32 14.19
C LYS A 9 -9.75 -2.08 13.94
N ASP A 10 -10.13 -0.83 13.71
CA ASP A 10 -11.50 -0.42 13.38
C ASP A 10 -11.61 -0.04 11.88
N GLY A 11 -10.70 -0.58 11.05
CA GLY A 11 -10.66 -0.30 9.63
C GLY A 11 -11.74 -1.07 8.87
N SER A 12 -12.28 -0.46 7.82
CA SER A 12 -13.16 -1.14 6.86
C SER A 12 -12.67 -0.90 5.43
N ILE A 13 -13.08 -1.80 4.54
CA ILE A 13 -12.86 -1.66 3.10
C ILE A 13 -14.14 -1.93 2.35
N GLU A 14 -14.36 -1.13 1.32
CA GLU A 14 -15.43 -1.32 0.36
C GLU A 14 -14.84 -1.15 -1.04
N ARG A 15 -15.25 -2.01 -1.97
CA ARG A 15 -14.86 -1.85 -3.37
C ARG A 15 -15.72 -0.76 -3.99
N SER A 16 -15.10 0.16 -4.71
CA SER A 16 -15.81 1.24 -5.38
C SER A 16 -16.75 0.67 -6.45
N GLN A 17 -17.97 1.22 -6.54
CA GLN A 17 -18.98 0.80 -7.52
C GLN A 17 -18.63 1.24 -8.94
N ASP A 18 -17.99 2.40 -9.08
CA ASP A 18 -17.68 3.02 -10.37
C ASP A 18 -16.38 2.53 -10.99
N ASN A 19 -15.47 1.99 -10.16
CA ASN A 19 -14.17 1.48 -10.61
C ASN A 19 -13.76 0.25 -9.81
N GLN A 20 -13.78 -0.91 -10.45
CA GLN A 20 -13.51 -2.20 -9.82
C GLN A 20 -12.09 -2.32 -9.22
N TRP A 21 -11.15 -1.46 -9.64
CA TRP A 21 -9.77 -1.44 -9.14
C TRP A 21 -9.59 -0.51 -7.94
N MET A 22 -10.61 0.26 -7.59
CA MET A 22 -10.57 1.22 -6.50
C MET A 22 -11.25 0.64 -5.26
N TRP A 23 -10.60 0.89 -4.12
CA TRP A 23 -11.06 0.50 -2.81
C TRP A 23 -11.13 1.72 -1.91
N ASP A 24 -12.25 1.89 -1.24
CA ASP A 24 -12.44 2.89 -0.21
C ASP A 24 -12.05 2.27 1.14
N VAL A 25 -10.90 2.68 1.65
CA VAL A 25 -10.37 2.20 2.93
C VAL A 25 -10.68 3.22 4.01
N THR A 26 -11.54 2.87 4.97
CA THR A 26 -11.89 3.75 6.09
C THR A 26 -11.08 3.39 7.32
N SER A 27 -10.47 4.39 7.94
CA SER A 27 -9.70 4.27 9.19
C SER A 27 -9.72 5.60 9.94
N ASN A 28 -9.84 5.58 11.27
CA ASN A 28 -9.85 6.79 12.10
C ASN A 28 -10.87 7.86 11.62
N GLY A 29 -12.04 7.42 11.16
CA GLY A 29 -13.12 8.31 10.67
C GLY A 29 -12.84 8.98 9.32
N LYS A 30 -11.79 8.59 8.59
CA LYS A 30 -11.45 9.09 7.26
C LYS A 30 -11.39 7.95 6.26
N THR A 31 -11.81 8.24 5.03
CA THR A 31 -11.81 7.30 3.91
C THR A 31 -10.74 7.68 2.91
N TYR A 32 -9.97 6.69 2.47
CA TYR A 32 -8.85 6.84 1.56
C TYR A 32 -9.04 5.93 0.34
N PRO A 33 -9.24 6.50 -0.85
CA PRO A 33 -9.20 5.74 -2.09
C PRO A 33 -7.84 5.09 -2.30
N CYS A 34 -7.86 3.80 -2.62
CA CYS A 34 -6.69 2.98 -2.92
C CYS A 34 -6.89 2.24 -4.25
N ASN A 35 -5.91 2.28 -5.15
CA ASN A 35 -5.92 1.51 -6.39
C ASN A 35 -5.18 0.18 -6.18
N ASP A 36 -5.80 -0.96 -6.49
CA ASP A 36 -5.24 -2.31 -6.28
C ASP A 36 -4.36 -2.83 -7.44
N ILE A 37 -4.33 -2.13 -8.57
CA ILE A 37 -3.45 -2.45 -9.71
C ILE A 37 -2.13 -1.68 -9.57
N GLU A 38 -2.22 -0.37 -9.41
CA GLU A 38 -1.07 0.52 -9.27
C GLU A 38 -0.51 0.56 -7.84
N TRP A 39 -1.26 0.01 -6.88
CA TRP A 39 -0.96 0.05 -5.44
C TRP A 39 -0.71 1.47 -4.96
N THR A 40 -1.61 2.39 -5.32
CA THR A 40 -1.55 3.82 -4.94
C THR A 40 -2.60 4.15 -3.89
N CYS A 41 -2.33 5.13 -3.04
CA CYS A 41 -3.24 5.59 -1.99
C CYS A 41 -3.25 7.12 -1.91
N THR A 42 -4.30 7.73 -1.39
CA THR A 42 -4.36 9.18 -1.20
C THR A 42 -3.96 9.64 0.20
N CYS A 43 -3.55 8.72 1.08
CA CYS A 43 -3.20 9.09 2.45
C CYS A 43 -1.88 9.89 2.54
N PRO A 44 -1.70 10.74 3.57
CA PRO A 44 -0.52 11.59 3.71
C PRO A 44 0.81 10.83 3.70
N PHE A 45 0.83 9.61 4.26
CA PHE A 45 2.03 8.77 4.26
C PHE A 45 2.45 8.39 2.84
N TRP A 46 1.48 7.94 2.02
CA TRP A 46 1.73 7.64 0.62
C TRP A 46 2.18 8.88 -0.15
N THR A 47 1.41 9.96 -0.09
CA THR A 47 1.67 11.14 -0.93
C THR A 47 3.02 11.80 -0.60
N SER A 48 3.51 11.62 0.62
CA SER A 48 4.78 12.17 1.07
C SER A 48 5.98 11.26 0.80
N LEU A 49 5.83 9.95 0.99
CA LEU A 49 6.95 9.00 0.94
C LEU A 49 6.92 8.08 -0.28
N MET A 50 5.76 7.97 -0.94
CA MET A 50 5.49 7.04 -2.04
C MET A 50 5.78 5.58 -1.68
N LEU A 51 5.66 5.23 -0.40
CA LEU A 51 5.89 3.89 0.18
C LEU A 51 4.55 3.19 0.52
N PRO A 52 4.50 1.85 0.60
CA PRO A 52 3.30 1.12 0.97
C PRO A 52 2.78 1.60 2.33
N CYS A 53 1.58 2.18 2.33
CA CYS A 53 0.92 2.58 3.56
C CYS A 53 0.12 1.41 4.15
N GLN A 54 -0.33 1.57 5.39
CA GLN A 54 -1.17 0.58 6.07
C GLN A 54 -2.48 0.32 5.31
N HIS A 55 -3.03 1.31 4.60
CA HIS A 55 -4.25 1.15 3.79
C HIS A 55 -4.05 0.17 2.62
N LEU A 56 -2.94 0.30 1.89
CA LEU A 56 -2.59 -0.62 0.80
C LEU A 56 -2.34 -2.04 1.33
N MET A 57 -1.64 -2.14 2.47
CA MET A 57 -1.46 -3.42 3.15
C MET A 57 -2.79 -4.04 3.56
N TYR A 58 -3.75 -3.20 3.97
CA TYR A 58 -5.10 -3.65 4.35
C TYR A 58 -5.90 -4.15 3.15
N VAL A 59 -5.87 -3.45 2.01
CA VAL A 59 -6.48 -3.93 0.76
C VAL A 59 -5.85 -5.25 0.31
N CYS A 60 -4.51 -5.35 0.36
CA CYS A 60 -3.80 -6.59 0.02
C CYS A 60 -4.30 -7.77 0.86
N ARG A 61 -4.41 -7.58 2.18
CA ARG A 61 -4.81 -8.65 3.10
C ARG A 61 -6.29 -8.98 3.04
N TYR A 62 -7.16 -7.97 3.15
CA TYR A 62 -8.59 -8.18 3.35
C TYR A 62 -9.40 -8.05 2.06
N GLY A 63 -8.90 -7.30 1.09
CA GLY A 63 -9.53 -7.17 -0.23
C GLY A 63 -9.20 -8.33 -1.16
N HIS A 64 -7.97 -8.83 -1.10
CA HIS A 64 -7.49 -9.92 -1.98
C HIS A 64 -7.14 -11.23 -1.25
N GLY A 65 -7.01 -11.23 0.08
CA GLY A 65 -6.66 -12.44 0.83
C GLY A 65 -5.17 -12.79 0.82
N PHE A 66 -4.30 -11.93 0.30
CA PHE A 66 -2.86 -12.19 0.25
C PHE A 66 -2.23 -12.07 1.65
N GLU A 67 -1.22 -12.90 1.94
CA GLU A 67 -0.43 -12.78 3.17
C GLU A 67 0.63 -11.68 3.08
N GLU A 68 1.08 -11.40 1.86
CA GLU A 68 2.07 -10.38 1.54
C GLU A 68 1.79 -9.75 0.18
N LEU A 69 2.32 -8.55 -0.05
CA LEU A 69 2.25 -7.88 -1.35
C LEU A 69 2.96 -8.75 -2.39
N PRO A 70 2.29 -9.09 -3.51
CA PRO A 70 2.91 -9.89 -4.57
C PRO A 70 4.18 -9.21 -5.08
N ILE A 71 5.26 -9.97 -5.29
CA ILE A 71 6.55 -9.41 -5.75
C ILE A 71 6.39 -8.62 -7.06
N MET A 72 5.51 -9.07 -7.96
CA MET A 72 5.21 -8.40 -9.22
C MET A 72 4.56 -7.02 -9.06
N THR A 73 3.98 -6.73 -7.89
CA THR A 73 3.34 -5.45 -7.60
C THR A 73 4.24 -4.50 -6.85
N ILE A 74 5.44 -4.94 -6.42
CA ILE A 74 6.45 -4.11 -5.77
C ILE A 74 7.14 -3.28 -6.87
N PRO A 75 6.85 -1.97 -6.97
CA PRO A 75 7.55 -1.12 -7.92
C PRO A 75 9.02 -1.07 -7.53
N SER A 76 9.91 -0.92 -8.51
CA SER A 76 11.38 -0.97 -8.29
C SER A 76 11.85 -0.03 -7.18
N ARG A 77 11.19 1.10 -6.98
CA ARG A 77 11.49 2.07 -5.90
C ARG A 77 11.35 1.50 -4.47
N TRP A 78 10.58 0.43 -4.28
CA TRP A 78 10.44 -0.24 -2.98
C TRP A 78 11.41 -1.40 -2.80
N SER A 79 12.07 -1.83 -3.88
CA SER A 79 13.01 -2.92 -3.83
C SER A 79 14.28 -2.46 -3.10
N MET A 80 14.53 -3.03 -1.92
CA MET A 80 15.78 -2.83 -1.19
C MET A 80 16.99 -3.26 -2.03
N ALA A 81 16.83 -4.24 -2.93
CA ALA A 81 17.88 -4.65 -3.85
C ALA A 81 18.23 -3.52 -4.84
N GLU A 82 17.21 -2.87 -5.44
CA GLU A 82 17.43 -1.74 -6.34
C GLU A 82 17.96 -0.51 -5.60
N ALA A 83 17.45 -0.22 -4.39
CA ALA A 83 17.97 0.86 -3.55
C ALA A 83 19.45 0.63 -3.19
N THR A 84 19.82 -0.60 -2.81
CA THR A 84 21.22 -0.96 -2.51
C THR A 84 22.11 -0.83 -3.74
N LYS A 85 21.61 -1.24 -4.90
CA LYS A 85 22.33 -1.12 -6.17
C LYS A 85 22.60 0.34 -6.52
N LEU A 86 21.61 1.22 -6.38
CA LEU A 86 21.76 2.66 -6.59
C LEU A 86 22.74 3.28 -5.58
N PHE A 87 22.60 2.94 -4.29
CA PHE A 87 23.48 3.45 -3.24
C PHE A 87 24.96 3.15 -3.53
N ARG A 88 25.28 1.90 -3.91
CA ARG A 88 26.64 1.50 -4.32
C ARG A 88 27.16 2.23 -5.56
N GLN A 89 26.29 2.74 -6.43
CA GLN A 89 26.69 3.54 -7.59
C GLN A 89 27.03 4.98 -7.19
N LEU A 90 26.34 5.52 -6.18
CA LEU A 90 26.54 6.89 -5.67
C LEU A 90 27.75 7.01 -4.74
N GLU A 91 28.21 5.92 -4.14
CA GLU A 91 29.44 5.86 -3.33
C GLU A 91 30.75 5.77 -4.15
N LYS A 92 30.65 5.72 -5.48
CA LYS A 92 31.81 5.72 -6.40
C LYS A 92 32.09 7.12 -6.93
#